data_AF-A0A7S3ACK7-F1
#
_entry.id   AF-A0A7S3ACK7-F1
#
_cell.length_a   1.000
_cell.length_b   1.000
_cell.length_c   1.000
_cell.angle_alpha   90.00
_cell.angle_beta   90.00
_cell.angle_gamma   90.00
#
_symmetry.space_group_name_H-M   'P 1'
#
loop_
_entity.id
_entity.type
_entity.pdbx_description
1 polymer ?
#
loop_
_entity_poly.entity_id
_entity_poly.type
_entity_poly.pdbx_seq_one_letter_code
_entity_poly.pdbx_strand_id
1 'polypeptide(L)'
;ELIASGLRFHDLSRAARKWGVLACLLTHYKALMYQVQHRLPFMVTLEDDVRARPAFQALIGAACTHLERWSEQNQRVPDLIQISRFLEVKLTPLSGAERLLQLIHERGIRKSADQQFADTKTMGSRHDVVKHLRHLAWKQRPWTLVRLPNSADGTIWKSRPMTWTEMA
;
A
#
# COMPACT_ATOMS: atom_id res chain seq x y z
N GLU A 1 9.41 -15.46 -15.08
CA GLU A 1 8.23 -15.35 -14.19
C GLU A 1 7.18 -14.33 -14.67
N LEU A 2 7.50 -13.03 -14.83
CA LEU A 2 6.48 -12.01 -15.16
C LEU A 2 5.72 -12.26 -16.47
N ILE A 3 6.39 -12.75 -17.51
CA ILE A 3 5.73 -13.10 -18.78
C ILE A 3 4.72 -14.25 -18.59
N ALA A 4 4.95 -15.14 -17.64
CA ALA A 4 4.04 -16.26 -17.34
C ALA A 4 2.82 -15.83 -16.51
N SER A 5 2.80 -14.63 -15.94
CA SER A 5 1.66 -14.12 -15.16
C SER A 5 0.46 -13.68 -16.02
N GLY A 6 0.60 -13.67 -17.35
CA GLY A 6 -0.45 -13.20 -18.26
C GLY A 6 -0.73 -11.69 -18.16
N LEU A 7 0.13 -10.93 -17.47
CA LEU A 7 -0.02 -9.48 -17.36
C LEU A 7 0.19 -8.80 -18.71
N ARG A 8 -0.77 -7.95 -19.07
CA ARG A 8 -0.68 -7.08 -20.24
C ARG A 8 -0.04 -5.77 -19.84
N PHE A 9 0.86 -5.26 -20.67
CA PHE A 9 1.56 -4.00 -20.45
C PHE A 9 1.24 -3.03 -21.59
N HIS A 10 0.92 -1.80 -21.25
CA HIS A 10 0.48 -0.77 -22.19
C HIS A 10 1.39 0.46 -22.12
N ASP A 11 2.06 0.78 -23.25
CA ASP A 11 2.92 1.96 -23.42
C ASP A 11 4.00 2.12 -22.32
N LEU A 12 4.72 1.04 -22.01
CA LEU A 12 5.91 1.12 -21.15
C LEU A 12 7.01 1.90 -21.89
N SER A 13 7.11 3.20 -21.65
CA SER A 13 8.18 3.99 -22.27
C SER A 13 9.55 3.56 -21.74
N ARG A 14 10.45 3.16 -22.65
CA ARG A 14 11.88 2.92 -22.36
C ARG A 14 12.63 4.18 -21.92
N ALA A 15 12.12 5.37 -22.24
CA ALA A 15 12.86 6.63 -22.24
C ALA A 15 13.07 7.31 -20.88
N ALA A 16 12.64 6.75 -19.75
CA ALA A 16 12.99 7.31 -18.45
C ALA A 16 12.99 6.21 -17.39
N ARG A 17 13.96 6.29 -16.48
CA ARG A 17 14.12 5.80 -15.09
C ARG A 17 12.87 5.27 -14.32
N LYS A 18 11.95 4.57 -14.98
CA LYS A 18 10.63 4.12 -14.49
C LYS A 18 10.59 2.63 -14.18
N TRP A 19 11.73 1.95 -14.28
CA TRP A 19 11.87 0.55 -13.86
C TRP A 19 11.65 0.38 -12.36
N GLY A 20 12.02 1.37 -11.53
CA GLY A 20 11.72 1.35 -10.09
C GLY A 20 10.21 1.39 -9.80
N VAL A 21 9.48 2.24 -10.53
CA VAL A 21 8.01 2.34 -10.46
C VAL A 21 7.34 1.04 -10.89
N LEU A 22 7.82 0.45 -11.98
CA LEU A 22 7.36 -0.87 -12.41
C LEU A 22 7.69 -1.95 -11.38
N ALA A 23 8.89 -1.97 -10.81
CA ALA A 23 9.30 -2.92 -9.78
C ALA A 23 8.41 -2.81 -8.53
N CYS A 24 8.12 -1.59 -8.07
CA CYS A 24 7.22 -1.36 -6.94
C CYS A 24 5.82 -1.93 -7.22
N LEU A 25 5.27 -1.67 -8.42
CA LEU A 25 3.99 -2.27 -8.81
C LEU A 25 4.04 -3.79 -8.81
N LEU A 26 5.09 -4.38 -9.37
CA LEU A 26 5.20 -5.83 -9.48
C LEU A 26 5.34 -6.49 -8.10
N THR A 27 6.04 -5.85 -7.17
CA THR A 27 6.09 -6.27 -5.76
C THR A 27 4.70 -6.22 -5.14
N HIS A 28 3.94 -5.15 -5.37
CA HIS A 28 2.57 -5.05 -4.87
C HIS A 28 1.66 -6.12 -5.48
N TYR A 29 1.74 -6.35 -6.79
CA TYR A 29 0.99 -7.40 -7.47
C TYR A 29 1.31 -8.79 -6.90
N LYS A 30 2.60 -9.12 -6.71
CA LYS A 30 3.02 -10.38 -6.07
C LYS A 30 2.50 -10.50 -4.63
N ALA A 31 2.49 -9.41 -3.87
CA ALA A 31 1.93 -9.40 -2.51
C ALA A 31 0.42 -9.70 -2.52
N LEU A 32 -0.35 -9.10 -3.44
CA LEU A 32 -1.77 -9.39 -3.60
C LEU A 32 -2.02 -10.85 -4.01
N MET A 33 -1.26 -11.38 -4.96
CA MET A 33 -1.34 -12.81 -5.33
C MET A 33 -1.10 -13.71 -4.13
N TYR A 34 -0.05 -13.44 -3.36
CA TYR A 34 0.26 -14.18 -2.15
C TYR A 34 -0.89 -14.09 -1.14
N GLN A 35 -1.46 -12.91 -0.93
CA GLN A 35 -2.61 -12.72 -0.05
C GLN A 35 -3.78 -13.63 -0.43
N VAL A 36 -4.15 -13.64 -1.72
CA VAL A 36 -5.29 -14.41 -2.25
C VAL A 36 -5.01 -15.92 -2.22
N GLN A 37 -3.79 -16.33 -2.58
CA GLN A 37 -3.37 -17.73 -2.56
C GLN A 37 -3.43 -18.30 -1.13
N HIS A 38 -3.00 -17.51 -0.14
CA HIS A 38 -2.95 -17.93 1.26
C HIS A 38 -4.18 -17.52 2.08
N ARG A 39 -5.21 -16.94 1.44
CA ARG A 39 -6.48 -16.53 2.08
C ARG A 39 -6.28 -15.63 3.32
N LEU A 40 -5.27 -14.76 3.28
CA LEU A 40 -4.99 -13.86 4.41
C LEU A 40 -6.07 -12.77 4.47
N PRO A 41 -6.82 -12.64 5.59
CA PRO A 41 -7.95 -11.70 5.69
C PRO A 41 -7.54 -10.26 5.42
N PHE A 42 -6.35 -9.90 5.90
CA PHE A 42 -5.74 -8.59 5.75
C PHE A 42 -4.25 -8.74 5.43
N MET A 43 -3.74 -7.85 4.59
CA MET A 43 -2.31 -7.71 4.35
C MET A 43 -1.91 -6.25 4.47
N VAL A 44 -0.83 -6.01 5.22
CA VAL A 44 -0.16 -4.72 5.25
C VAL A 44 1.06 -4.80 4.34
N THR A 45 1.21 -3.81 3.45
CA THR A 45 2.44 -3.63 2.68
C THR A 45 3.13 -2.35 3.13
N LEU A 46 4.46 -2.45 3.26
CA LEU A 46 5.36 -1.38 3.67
C LEU A 46 6.42 -1.20 2.58
N GLU A 47 6.79 0.05 2.32
CA GLU A 47 7.98 0.35 1.52
C GLU A 47 9.26 -0.12 2.23
N ASP A 48 10.31 -0.40 1.46
CA ASP A 48 11.55 -1.01 1.93
C ASP A 48 12.41 -0.05 2.77
N ASP A 49 12.26 1.25 2.53
CA ASP A 49 12.84 2.34 3.33
C ASP A 49 12.06 2.64 4.62
N VAL A 50 10.97 1.92 4.88
CA VAL A 50 10.18 2.04 6.11
C VAL A 50 10.41 0.85 7.04
N ARG A 51 10.51 1.13 8.34
CA ARG A 51 10.56 0.10 9.38
C ARG A 51 9.44 0.29 10.40
N ALA A 52 8.68 -0.77 10.60
CA ALA A 52 7.72 -0.85 11.69
C ALA A 52 8.42 -0.90 13.05
N ARG A 53 7.81 -0.26 14.02
CA ARG A 53 8.16 -0.29 15.44
C ARG A 53 7.04 -0.99 16.22
N PRO A 54 7.22 -1.36 17.50
CA PRO A 54 6.22 -2.13 18.24
C PRO A 54 4.80 -1.52 18.25
N ALA A 55 4.67 -0.19 18.31
CA ALA A 55 3.37 0.49 18.28
C ALA A 55 2.62 0.34 16.95
N PHE A 56 3.31 -0.05 15.86
CA PHE A 56 2.70 -0.24 14.54
C PHE A 56 1.58 -1.27 14.56
N GLN A 57 1.72 -2.35 15.32
CA GLN A 57 0.70 -3.39 15.39
C GLN A 57 -0.63 -2.85 15.96
N ALA A 58 -0.57 -1.99 16.97
CA ALA A 58 -1.77 -1.35 17.53
C ALA A 58 -2.45 -0.41 16.52
N LEU A 59 -1.66 0.31 15.73
CA LEU A 59 -2.17 1.14 14.63
C LEU A 59 -2.91 0.30 13.57
N ILE A 60 -2.31 -0.82 13.15
CA ILE A 60 -2.93 -1.73 12.17
C ILE A 60 -4.20 -2.35 12.74
N GLY A 61 -4.19 -2.82 13.99
CA GLY A 61 -5.39 -3.35 14.64
C GLY A 61 -6.54 -2.34 14.65
N ALA A 62 -6.26 -1.08 14.99
CA ALA A 62 -7.26 -0.01 14.95
C ALA A 62 -7.75 0.30 13.53
N ALA A 63 -6.87 0.24 12.52
CA ALA A 63 -7.25 0.41 11.12
C ALA A 63 -8.19 -0.71 10.65
N CYS A 64 -7.93 -1.96 11.03
CA CYS A 64 -8.81 -3.10 10.74
C CYS A 64 -10.18 -2.93 11.41
N THR A 65 -10.24 -2.59 12.70
CA THR A 65 -11.52 -2.36 13.39
C THR A 65 -12.31 -1.20 12.78
N HIS A 66 -11.64 -0.12 12.38
CA HIS A 66 -12.29 0.99 11.69
C HIS A 66 -12.87 0.56 10.34
N LEU A 67 -12.13 -0.24 9.60
CA LEU A 67 -12.57 -0.77 8.32
C LEU A 67 -13.82 -1.64 8.46
N GLU A 68 -13.85 -2.56 9.42
CA GLU A 68 -15.00 -3.45 9.65
C GLU A 68 -16.27 -2.62 9.87
N ARG A 69 -16.20 -1.65 10.81
CA ARG A 69 -17.31 -0.73 11.09
C ARG A 69 -17.72 0.09 9.88
N TRP A 70 -16.76 0.65 9.15
CA TRP A 70 -17.05 1.40 7.94
C TRP A 70 -17.72 0.52 6.89
N SER A 71 -17.27 -0.73 6.75
CA SER A 71 -17.80 -1.66 5.76
C SER A 71 -19.22 -2.10 6.07
N GLU A 72 -19.53 -2.32 7.35
CA GLU A 72 -20.90 -2.58 7.82
C GLU A 72 -21.83 -1.40 7.51
N GLN A 73 -21.39 -0.18 7.85
CA GLN A 73 -22.18 1.03 7.65
C GLN A 73 -22.45 1.33 6.17
N ASN A 74 -21.48 1.06 5.30
CA ASN A 74 -21.57 1.36 3.87
C ASN A 74 -21.99 0.15 3.02
N GLN A 75 -22.25 -1.00 3.66
CA GLN A 75 -22.53 -2.28 3.00
C GLN A 75 -21.53 -2.62 1.89
N ARG A 76 -20.27 -2.24 2.08
CA ARG A 76 -19.20 -2.37 1.08
C ARG A 76 -17.82 -2.38 1.74
N VAL A 77 -16.93 -3.24 1.28
CA VAL A 77 -15.52 -3.24 1.66
C VAL A 77 -14.71 -2.46 0.62
N PRO A 78 -13.85 -1.50 1.00
CA PRO A 78 -12.96 -0.83 0.06
C PRO A 78 -11.90 -1.80 -0.46
N ASP A 79 -11.31 -1.48 -1.61
CA ASP A 79 -10.28 -2.31 -2.23
C ASP A 79 -8.92 -2.12 -1.55
N LEU A 80 -8.64 -0.89 -1.14
CA LEU A 80 -7.40 -0.47 -0.51
C LEU A 80 -7.68 0.53 0.60
N ILE A 81 -6.92 0.41 1.69
CA ILE A 81 -6.91 1.37 2.78
C ILE A 81 -5.54 2.02 2.83
N GLN A 82 -5.55 3.34 2.75
CA GLN A 82 -4.34 4.14 2.84
C GLN A 82 -4.13 4.57 4.29
N ILE A 83 -3.01 4.13 4.89
CA ILE A 83 -2.64 4.44 6.28
C ILE A 83 -1.58 5.54 6.34
N SER A 84 -0.89 5.82 5.22
CA SER A 84 0.02 6.95 5.09
C SER A 84 -0.21 7.75 3.80
N ARG A 85 0.06 9.06 3.84
CA ARG A 85 -0.16 10.01 2.73
C ARG A 85 0.53 9.62 1.42
N PHE A 86 1.72 9.04 1.51
CA PHE A 86 2.54 8.72 0.36
C PHE A 86 2.44 7.25 -0.09
N LEU A 87 1.39 6.52 0.32
CA LEU A 87 1.20 5.11 -0.04
C LEU A 87 2.27 4.15 0.52
N GLU A 88 3.14 4.64 1.39
CA GLU A 88 4.19 3.87 2.07
C GLU A 88 3.64 2.76 2.96
N VAL A 89 2.41 2.93 3.44
CA VAL A 89 1.68 1.93 4.21
C VAL A 89 0.29 1.76 3.63
N LYS A 90 0.03 0.55 3.13
CA LYS A 90 -1.26 0.14 2.60
C LYS A 90 -1.76 -1.06 3.39
N LEU A 91 -3.06 -1.06 3.66
CA LEU A 91 -3.77 -2.22 4.20
C LEU A 91 -4.80 -2.68 3.15
N THR A 92 -4.78 -3.97 2.84
CA THR A 92 -5.64 -4.56 1.82
C THR A 92 -6.47 -5.69 2.44
N PRO A 93 -7.81 -5.61 2.43
CA PRO A 93 -8.67 -6.73 2.77
C PRO A 93 -8.63 -7.80 1.67
N LEU A 94 -8.86 -9.06 2.02
CA LEU A 94 -8.80 -10.19 1.06
C LEU A 94 -9.68 -9.95 -0.18
N SER A 95 -10.93 -9.55 0.02
CA SER A 95 -11.86 -9.27 -1.09
C SER A 95 -11.40 -8.07 -1.94
N GLY A 96 -10.71 -7.11 -1.33
CA GLY A 96 -10.06 -6.01 -2.04
C GLY A 96 -8.90 -6.50 -2.91
N ALA A 97 -8.08 -7.39 -2.39
CA ALA A 97 -6.97 -7.99 -3.15
C ALA A 97 -7.46 -8.76 -4.38
N GLU A 98 -8.52 -9.56 -4.23
CA GLU A 98 -9.15 -10.28 -5.35
C GLU A 98 -9.63 -9.33 -6.44
N ARG A 99 -10.36 -8.26 -6.08
CA ARG A 99 -10.85 -7.26 -7.03
C ARG A 99 -9.71 -6.48 -7.68
N LEU A 100 -8.67 -6.10 -6.93
CA LEU A 100 -7.50 -5.43 -7.47
C LEU A 100 -6.76 -6.30 -8.48
N LEU A 101 -6.55 -7.59 -8.19
CA LEU A 101 -5.94 -8.52 -9.14
C LEU A 101 -6.77 -8.64 -10.41
N GLN A 102 -8.09 -8.80 -10.27
CA GLN A 102 -9.00 -8.85 -11.42
C GLN A 102 -8.87 -7.59 -12.28
N LEU A 103 -8.92 -6.40 -11.67
CA LEU A 103 -8.77 -5.12 -12.38
C LEU A 103 -7.42 -5.01 -13.10
N ILE A 104 -6.33 -5.47 -12.48
CA ILE A 104 -4.99 -5.49 -13.10
C ILE A 104 -4.98 -6.42 -14.32
N HIS A 105 -5.58 -7.62 -14.22
CA HIS A 105 -5.66 -8.55 -15.35
C HIS A 105 -6.54 -8.02 -16.49
N GLU A 106 -7.67 -7.39 -16.17
CA GLU A 106 -8.60 -6.81 -17.14
C GLU A 106 -8.05 -5.57 -17.85
N ARG A 107 -7.33 -4.71 -17.14
CA ARG A 107 -6.90 -3.39 -17.65
C ARG A 107 -5.45 -3.34 -18.09
N GLY A 108 -4.65 -4.32 -17.65
CA GLY A 108 -3.20 -4.31 -17.80
C GLY A 108 -2.51 -3.22 -16.98
N ILE A 109 -1.19 -3.21 -17.04
CA ILE A 109 -0.33 -2.21 -16.39
C ILE A 109 -0.03 -1.10 -17.39
N ARG A 110 -0.36 0.14 -17.02
CA ARG A 110 -0.12 1.33 -17.84
C ARG A 110 1.18 2.03 -17.47
N LYS A 111 1.66 2.90 -18.37
CA LYS A 111 2.89 3.72 -18.29
C LYS A 111 3.18 4.41 -16.95
N SER A 112 2.15 4.77 -16.20
CA SER A 112 2.26 5.38 -14.87
C SER A 112 1.65 4.47 -13.82
N ALA A 113 2.32 3.35 -13.55
CA ALA A 113 1.91 2.34 -12.58
C ALA A 113 1.54 2.94 -11.20
N ASP A 114 2.32 3.88 -10.67
CA ASP A 114 2.02 4.57 -9.42
C ASP A 114 0.72 5.38 -9.51
N GLN A 115 0.53 6.12 -10.60
CA GLN A 115 -0.71 6.86 -10.82
C GLN A 115 -1.90 5.92 -10.98
N GLN A 116 -1.73 4.77 -11.62
CA GLN A 116 -2.78 3.77 -11.77
C GLN A 116 -3.26 3.28 -10.40
N PHE A 117 -2.36 2.96 -9.46
CA PHE A 117 -2.72 2.57 -8.10
C PHE A 117 -3.25 3.72 -7.23
N ALA A 118 -2.82 4.95 -7.50
CA ALA A 118 -3.31 6.13 -6.79
C ALA A 118 -4.69 6.60 -7.30
N ASP A 119 -5.06 6.25 -8.54
CA ASP A 119 -6.32 6.63 -9.18
C ASP A 119 -7.42 5.61 -8.89
N THR A 120 -8.42 6.03 -8.13
CA THR A 120 -9.58 5.22 -7.75
C THR A 120 -10.49 4.88 -8.93
N LYS A 121 -10.41 5.63 -10.04
CA LYS A 121 -11.11 5.29 -11.28
C LYS A 121 -10.47 4.06 -11.93
N THR A 122 -9.15 3.93 -11.82
CA THR A 122 -8.38 2.84 -12.44
C THR A 122 -8.19 1.62 -11.54
N MET A 123 -8.13 1.78 -10.22
CA MET A 123 -7.78 0.70 -9.28
C MET A 123 -8.77 0.56 -8.11
N GLY A 124 -10.05 0.89 -8.35
CA GLY A 124 -11.12 0.62 -7.40
C GLY A 124 -11.22 1.63 -6.27
N SER A 125 -12.05 1.31 -5.28
CA SER A 125 -12.33 2.13 -4.11
C SER A 125 -11.16 2.17 -3.12
N ARG A 126 -10.72 3.39 -2.79
CA ARG A 126 -9.74 3.65 -1.74
C ARG A 126 -10.41 4.35 -0.57
N HIS A 127 -10.16 3.88 0.64
CA HIS A 127 -10.55 4.58 1.86
C HIS A 127 -9.34 5.20 2.55
N ASP A 128 -9.43 6.50 2.82
CA ASP A 128 -8.42 7.23 3.57
C ASP A 128 -8.82 7.25 5.06
N VAL A 129 -8.13 6.41 5.83
CA VAL A 129 -8.37 6.29 7.28
C VAL A 129 -7.51 7.24 8.09
N VAL A 130 -6.60 7.97 7.46
CA VAL A 130 -5.62 8.81 8.17
C VAL A 130 -6.33 9.87 9.00
N LYS A 131 -7.38 10.49 8.46
CA LYS A 131 -8.19 11.48 9.20
C LYS A 131 -8.88 10.87 10.42
N HIS A 132 -9.33 9.62 10.34
CA HIS A 132 -10.03 8.93 11.43
C HIS A 132 -9.06 8.41 12.50
N LEU A 133 -7.91 7.90 12.07
CA LEU A 133 -6.85 7.40 12.96
C LEU A 133 -6.02 8.53 13.56
N ARG A 134 -6.24 9.79 13.18
CA ARG A 134 -5.51 10.96 13.65
C ARG A 134 -5.38 11.00 15.16
N HIS A 135 -6.46 10.75 15.91
CA HIS A 135 -6.45 10.78 17.37
C HIS A 135 -5.57 9.67 18.00
N LEU A 136 -5.58 8.45 17.44
CA LEU A 136 -4.74 7.33 17.88
C LEU A 136 -3.28 7.57 17.51
N ALA A 137 -3.02 8.01 16.29
CA ALA A 137 -1.68 8.37 15.84
C ALA A 137 -1.12 9.57 16.62
N TRP A 138 -1.97 10.51 17.05
CA TRP A 138 -1.59 11.61 17.94
C TRP A 138 -1.27 11.17 19.36
N LYS A 139 -1.88 10.10 19.88
CA LYS A 139 -1.50 9.51 21.17
C LYS A 139 -0.25 8.63 21.06
N GLN A 140 -0.03 8.03 19.89
CA GLN A 140 1.11 7.15 19.59
C GLN A 140 2.21 7.86 18.78
N ARG A 141 2.36 9.20 18.93
CA ARG A 141 3.33 10.07 18.22
C ARG A 141 4.69 9.35 18.03
N PRO A 142 5.54 9.78 17.10
CA PRO A 142 6.04 9.11 15.90
C PRO A 142 6.66 7.67 16.03
N TRP A 143 6.31 6.87 17.05
CA TRP A 143 6.95 5.57 17.31
C TRP A 143 6.42 4.40 16.48
N THR A 144 5.61 4.60 15.45
CA THR A 144 5.05 3.46 14.69
C THR A 144 5.90 3.11 13.48
N LEU A 145 6.48 4.11 12.82
CA LEU A 145 7.28 3.94 11.61
C LEU A 145 8.54 4.81 11.70
N VAL A 146 9.65 4.27 11.20
CA VAL A 146 10.88 5.04 11.00
C VAL A 146 11.34 4.90 9.57
N ARG A 147 11.78 6.01 8.98
CA ARG A 147 12.40 6.01 7.67
C ARG A 147 13.88 5.71 7.80
N LEU A 148 14.36 4.81 6.96
CA LEU A 148 15.76 4.52 6.74
C LEU A 148 16.30 5.53 5.71
N PRO A 149 17.34 6.30 6.03
CA PRO A 149 17.96 7.15 5.02
C PRO A 149 18.60 6.27 3.95
N ASN A 150 18.33 6.59 2.69
CA ASN A 150 19.12 6.09 1.57
C ASN A 150 20.43 6.86 1.54
N SER A 151 21.52 6.23 1.95
CA SER A 151 22.84 6.74 1.62
C SER A 151 23.22 6.32 0.20
N ALA A 152 24.04 7.14 -0.46
CA ALA A 152 24.50 6.85 -1.82
C ALA A 152 25.35 5.57 -1.93
N ASP A 153 25.86 5.07 -0.81
CA ASP A 153 26.68 3.85 -0.69
C ASP A 153 25.89 2.62 -0.17
N GLY A 154 24.58 2.74 0.07
CA GLY A 154 23.73 1.66 0.59
C GLY A 154 23.84 1.43 2.12
N THR A 155 24.67 2.20 2.81
CA THR A 155 24.82 2.21 4.27
C THR A 155 23.66 2.92 4.98
N ILE A 156 22.81 2.18 5.68
CA ILE A 156 21.68 2.75 6.43
C ILE A 156 22.20 3.55 7.65
N TRP A 157 22.26 4.88 7.54
CA TRP A 157 22.55 5.76 8.68
C TRP A 157 21.28 6.01 9.54
N LYS A 158 21.44 6.66 10.69
CA LYS A 158 20.43 6.85 11.76
C LYS A 158 18.97 6.95 11.27
N SER A 159 18.11 6.05 11.77
CA SER A 159 16.66 6.08 11.51
C SER A 159 16.02 7.36 12.06
N ARG A 160 15.16 8.04 11.29
CA ARG A 160 14.34 9.15 11.79
C ARG A 160 12.88 8.73 11.96
N PRO A 161 12.22 9.09 13.08
CA PRO A 161 10.78 8.90 13.21
C PRO A 161 10.03 9.61 12.09
N MET A 162 9.04 8.94 11.51
CA MET A 162 8.14 9.58 10.56
C MET A 162 7.18 10.50 11.31
N THR A 163 7.11 11.75 10.87
CA THR A 163 6.19 12.72 11.44
C THR A 163 4.76 12.44 10.99
N TRP A 164 3.78 12.92 11.75
CA TRP A 164 2.38 12.83 11.34
C TRP A 164 2.13 13.52 10.00
N THR A 165 2.81 14.62 9.71
CA THR A 165 2.71 15.32 8.41
C THR A 165 3.20 14.46 7.25
N GLU A 166 4.13 13.54 7.50
CA GLU A 166 4.57 12.56 6.50
C GLU A 166 3.56 11.40 6.37
N MET A 167 2.86 11.08 7.47
CA MET A 167 1.78 10.10 7.45
C MET A 167 0.43 10.65 6.96
N ALA A 168 0.18 11.97 6.99
CA ALA A 168 -1.13 12.60 6.74
C ALA A 168 -1.14 13.70 5.68
#